data_AF-C9EIN7-F1
#
_entry.id   AF-C9EIN7-F1
#
_cell.length_a   1.000
_cell.length_b   1.000
_cell.length_c   1.000
_cell.angle_alpha   90.00
_cell.angle_beta   90.00
_cell.angle_gamma   90.00
#
_symmetry.space_group_name_H-M   'P 1'
#
loop_
_entity.id
_entity.type
_entity.pdbx_description
1 polymer ?
#
loop_
_entity_poly.entity_id
_entity_poly.type
_entity_poly.pdbx_seq_one_letter_code
_entity_poly.pdbx_strand_id
1 'polypeptide(L)'
;FAKNIFLQYLPSHFDILCTHPMFGPESGKNGWQNLAFVFDKVRIGNEESRLTRAETFLDIFKNEGCRMVEMTCAEHDKYAAGSQFITHTMGRILEKLQLDSTQINTKGYETLLNLVENTASDSFDLYYGLFMYNKNAMEQLERLDLAFEALKKELFGHLHEVLRKQLFGKSEAGAREFTQ
;
A
#
# COMPACT_ATOMS: atom_id res chain seq x y z
N PHE A 1 -9.12 13.86 2.12
CA PHE A 1 -8.71 15.29 2.27
C PHE A 1 -9.23 16.20 1.13
N ALA A 2 -8.86 15.98 -0.13
CA ALA A 2 -9.13 16.89 -1.26
C ALA A 2 -10.61 17.29 -1.43
N LYS A 3 -11.54 16.32 -1.31
CA LYS A 3 -13.00 16.55 -1.33
C LYS A 3 -13.43 17.70 -0.40
N ASN A 4 -12.90 17.75 0.81
CA ASN A 4 -13.29 18.75 1.81
C ASN A 4 -12.78 20.14 1.43
N ILE A 5 -11.56 20.24 0.88
CA ILE A 5 -11.02 21.51 0.37
C ILE A 5 -11.91 22.02 -0.76
N PHE A 6 -12.25 21.18 -1.73
CA PHE A 6 -13.09 21.61 -2.85
C PHE A 6 -14.48 22.05 -2.39
N LEU A 7 -15.11 21.32 -1.47
CA LEU A 7 -16.41 21.70 -0.93
C LEU A 7 -16.36 23.01 -0.13
N GLN A 8 -15.26 23.28 0.58
CA GLN A 8 -15.09 24.48 1.39
C GLN A 8 -14.83 25.74 0.54
N TYR A 9 -14.04 25.61 -0.53
CA TYR A 9 -13.52 26.76 -1.26
C TYR A 9 -14.13 26.96 -2.65
N LEU A 10 -14.67 25.91 -3.29
CA LEU A 10 -15.27 26.06 -4.63
C LEU A 10 -16.73 26.51 -4.55
N PRO A 11 -17.15 27.53 -5.32
CA PRO A 11 -18.53 28.00 -5.37
C PRO A 11 -19.54 26.87 -5.66
N SER A 12 -20.76 26.97 -5.15
CA SER A 12 -21.79 25.92 -5.26
C SER A 12 -22.15 25.53 -6.70
N HIS A 13 -21.95 26.43 -7.67
CA HIS A 13 -22.19 26.17 -9.09
C HIS A 13 -21.07 25.38 -9.77
N PHE A 14 -19.93 25.15 -9.12
CA PHE A 14 -18.85 24.29 -9.64
C PHE A 14 -19.15 22.81 -9.38
N ASP A 15 -18.97 22.00 -10.42
CA ASP A 15 -18.94 20.56 -10.29
C ASP A 15 -17.65 20.08 -9.61
N ILE A 16 -17.75 18.99 -8.85
CA ILE A 16 -16.63 18.32 -8.19
C ILE A 16 -16.75 16.82 -8.50
N LEU A 17 -15.78 16.34 -9.28
CA LEU A 17 -15.53 14.92 -9.54
C LEU A 17 -14.14 14.62 -8.98
N CYS A 18 -14.09 13.85 -7.88
CA CYS A 18 -12.82 13.38 -7.35
C CYS A 18 -12.45 12.07 -8.05
N THR A 19 -11.21 11.93 -8.48
CA THR A 19 -10.74 10.74 -9.18
C THR A 19 -9.38 10.30 -8.65
N HIS A 20 -9.09 9.02 -8.84
CA HIS A 20 -7.78 8.44 -8.60
C HIS A 20 -7.56 7.29 -9.58
N PRO A 21 -6.83 7.52 -10.68
CA PRO A 21 -6.24 6.43 -11.45
C PRO A 21 -5.30 5.64 -10.53
N MET A 22 -5.59 4.38 -10.24
CA MET A 22 -4.76 3.54 -9.36
C MET A 22 -3.52 3.00 -10.11
N PHE A 23 -2.97 3.83 -10.99
CA PHE A 23 -1.87 3.53 -11.88
C PHE A 23 -1.14 4.83 -12.24
N GLY A 24 0.12 4.70 -12.64
CA GLY A 24 0.99 5.80 -13.03
C GLY A 24 1.77 5.47 -14.30
N PRO A 25 2.80 6.28 -14.64
CA PRO A 25 3.61 6.06 -15.84
C PRO A 25 4.18 4.64 -15.93
N GLU A 26 4.67 4.08 -14.82
CA GLU A 26 5.27 2.75 -14.82
C GLU A 26 4.25 1.60 -14.90
N SER A 27 3.19 1.65 -14.10
CA SER A 27 2.16 0.60 -14.07
C SER A 27 1.20 0.66 -15.25
N GLY A 28 1.05 1.82 -15.89
CA GLY A 28 0.22 2.05 -17.08
C GLY A 28 0.99 2.16 -18.39
N LYS A 29 2.31 1.89 -18.42
CA LYS A 29 3.16 2.11 -19.61
C LYS A 29 2.71 1.38 -20.88
N ASN A 30 2.01 0.26 -20.72
CA ASN A 30 1.55 -0.58 -21.82
C ASN A 30 0.03 -0.43 -22.09
N GLY A 31 -0.57 0.67 -21.64
CA GLY A 31 -2.01 0.93 -21.74
C GLY A 31 -2.75 0.73 -20.41
N TRP A 32 -4.02 1.12 -20.37
CA TRP A 32 -4.82 1.17 -19.13
C TRP A 32 -5.86 0.06 -19.01
N GLN A 33 -5.83 -0.89 -19.95
CA GLN A 33 -6.74 -2.03 -19.98
C GLN A 33 -6.74 -2.76 -18.62
N ASN A 34 -7.92 -2.91 -18.03
CA ASN A 34 -8.19 -3.54 -16.73
C ASN A 34 -7.55 -2.87 -15.51
N LEU A 35 -6.86 -1.73 -15.66
CA LEU A 35 -6.37 -0.94 -14.52
C LEU A 35 -7.52 -0.23 -13.83
N ALA A 36 -7.46 -0.12 -12.51
CA ALA A 36 -8.55 0.48 -11.75
C ALA A 36 -8.53 2.01 -11.88
N PHE A 37 -9.68 2.58 -12.21
CA PHE A 37 -9.91 4.01 -12.15
C PHE A 37 -11.02 4.29 -11.14
N VAL A 38 -10.65 4.91 -10.02
CA VAL A 38 -11.58 5.19 -8.92
C VAL A 38 -12.14 6.59 -9.06
N PHE A 39 -13.44 6.77 -8.81
CA PHE A 39 -14.05 8.10 -8.83
C PHE A 39 -15.20 8.26 -7.82
N ASP A 40 -15.44 9.49 -7.40
CA ASP A 40 -16.55 9.93 -6.53
C ASP A 40 -17.20 11.17 -7.16
N LYS A 41 -18.48 11.07 -7.54
CA LYS A 41 -19.30 12.18 -8.03
C LYS A 41 -19.75 13.08 -6.87
N VAL A 42 -18.80 13.79 -6.27
CA VAL A 42 -18.98 14.57 -5.04
C VAL A 42 -20.06 15.64 -5.14
N ARG A 43 -20.05 16.42 -6.23
CA ARG A 43 -21.05 17.46 -6.49
C ARG A 43 -21.20 17.63 -8.00
N ILE A 44 -22.18 16.97 -8.60
CA ILE A 44 -22.54 17.19 -10.01
C ILE A 44 -23.94 17.79 -10.05
N GLY A 45 -24.13 18.90 -10.77
CA GLY A 45 -25.47 19.49 -10.89
C GLY A 45 -26.42 18.64 -11.73
N ASN A 46 -27.73 18.84 -11.51
CA ASN A 46 -28.77 18.03 -12.14
C ASN A 46 -29.09 18.42 -13.60
N GLU A 47 -28.48 19.49 -14.11
CA GLU A 47 -28.60 19.90 -15.51
C GLU A 47 -27.94 18.85 -16.41
N GLU A 48 -28.61 18.49 -17.50
CA GLU A 48 -28.12 17.49 -18.47
C GLU A 48 -26.70 17.83 -18.94
N SER A 49 -26.41 19.10 -19.23
CA SER A 49 -25.09 19.57 -19.65
C SER A 49 -23.97 19.28 -18.63
N ARG A 50 -24.27 19.26 -17.32
CA ARG A 50 -23.32 18.99 -16.24
C ARG A 50 -23.09 17.49 -16.09
N LEU A 51 -24.17 16.70 -16.16
CA LEU A 51 -24.10 15.24 -16.16
C LEU A 51 -23.30 14.74 -17.37
N THR A 52 -23.62 15.18 -18.58
CA THR A 52 -22.92 14.81 -19.81
C THR A 52 -21.45 15.17 -19.75
N ARG A 53 -21.08 16.33 -19.18
CA ARG A 53 -19.67 16.71 -19.03
C ARG A 53 -18.91 15.77 -18.11
N ALA A 54 -19.50 15.40 -16.97
CA ALA A 54 -18.89 14.44 -16.04
C ALA A 54 -18.72 13.06 -16.69
N GLU A 55 -19.75 12.55 -17.38
CA GLU A 55 -19.67 11.27 -18.10
C GLU A 55 -18.64 11.31 -19.23
N THR A 56 -18.59 12.39 -20.01
CA THR A 56 -17.61 12.55 -21.10
C THR A 56 -16.17 12.46 -20.59
N PHE A 57 -15.89 13.01 -19.41
CA PHE A 57 -14.58 12.88 -18.78
C PHE A 57 -14.31 11.44 -18.32
N LEU A 58 -15.28 10.78 -17.69
CA LEU A 58 -15.15 9.39 -17.25
C LEU A 58 -14.98 8.43 -18.43
N ASP A 59 -15.61 8.72 -19.57
CA ASP A 59 -15.53 7.93 -20.80
C ASP A 59 -14.11 7.88 -21.36
N ILE A 60 -13.24 8.87 -21.08
CA ILE A 60 -11.81 8.80 -21.44
C ILE A 60 -11.18 7.51 -20.88
N PHE A 61 -11.36 7.26 -19.58
CA PHE A 61 -10.78 6.10 -18.92
C PHE A 61 -11.51 4.81 -19.27
N LYS A 62 -12.83 4.88 -19.37
CA LYS A 62 -13.65 3.72 -19.75
C LYS A 62 -13.32 3.21 -21.15
N ASN A 63 -13.12 4.10 -22.11
CA ASN A 63 -12.80 3.75 -23.49
C ASN A 63 -11.37 3.18 -23.64
N GLU A 64 -10.46 3.56 -22.74
CA GLU A 64 -9.12 2.94 -22.60
C GLU A 64 -9.16 1.58 -21.87
N GLY A 65 -10.34 1.07 -21.55
CA GLY A 65 -10.53 -0.24 -20.94
C GLY A 65 -10.28 -0.29 -19.44
N CYS A 66 -10.24 0.86 -18.75
CA CYS A 66 -10.12 0.91 -17.30
C CYS A 66 -11.30 0.18 -16.63
N ARG A 67 -11.01 -0.46 -15.50
CA ARG A 67 -12.04 -0.93 -14.58
C ARG A 67 -12.52 0.27 -13.76
N MET A 68 -13.67 0.81 -14.15
CA MET A 68 -14.30 1.96 -13.51
C MET A 68 -14.89 1.56 -12.15
N VAL A 69 -14.45 2.21 -11.07
CA VAL A 69 -14.89 1.90 -9.70
C VAL A 69 -15.42 3.16 -9.02
N GLU A 70 -16.74 3.27 -8.92
CA GLU A 70 -17.38 4.34 -8.17
C GLU A 70 -17.38 4.01 -6.67
N MET A 71 -16.84 4.90 -5.84
CA MET A 71 -16.90 4.78 -4.38
C MET A 71 -16.72 6.15 -3.73
N THR A 72 -17.11 6.29 -2.47
CA THR A 72 -16.90 7.56 -1.77
C THR A 72 -15.40 7.81 -1.50
N CYS A 73 -14.99 9.08 -1.43
CA CYS A 73 -13.61 9.42 -1.04
C CYS A 73 -13.21 8.81 0.32
N ALA A 74 -14.16 8.60 1.24
CA ALA A 74 -13.88 8.02 2.55
C ALA A 74 -13.59 6.51 2.47
N GLU A 75 -14.34 5.77 1.65
CA GLU A 75 -14.08 4.35 1.38
C GLU A 75 -12.77 4.17 0.63
N HIS A 76 -12.53 5.01 -0.39
CA HIS A 76 -11.25 5.06 -1.09
C HIS A 76 -10.09 5.23 -0.12
N ASP A 77 -10.11 6.26 0.73
CA ASP A 77 -9.01 6.54 1.67
C ASP A 77 -8.79 5.37 2.64
N LYS A 78 -9.85 4.69 3.07
CA LYS A 78 -9.74 3.49 3.90
C LYS A 78 -9.02 2.35 3.16
N TYR A 79 -9.39 2.07 1.92
CA TYR A 79 -8.75 1.02 1.13
C TYR A 79 -7.31 1.38 0.74
N ALA A 80 -7.06 2.61 0.30
CA ALA A 80 -5.74 3.09 -0.10
C ALA A 80 -4.74 3.05 1.06
N ALA A 81 -5.19 3.34 2.29
CA ALA A 81 -4.34 3.20 3.48
C ALA A 81 -3.83 1.76 3.66
N GLY A 82 -4.72 0.77 3.55
CA GLY A 82 -4.38 -0.65 3.73
C GLY A 82 -3.76 -1.32 2.50
N SER A 83 -3.60 -0.60 1.38
CA SER A 83 -3.05 -1.12 0.14
C SER A 83 -1.89 -0.25 -0.33
N GLN A 84 -2.18 0.80 -1.09
CA GLN A 84 -1.18 1.71 -1.66
C GLN A 84 -0.20 2.25 -0.62
N PHE A 85 -0.68 2.78 0.51
CA PHE A 85 0.21 3.32 1.53
C PHE A 85 1.13 2.24 2.12
N ILE A 86 0.63 1.03 2.41
CA ILE A 86 1.49 -0.10 2.86
C ILE A 86 2.50 -0.47 1.78
N THR A 87 2.09 -0.57 0.50
CA THR A 87 2.97 -0.90 -0.62
C THR A 87 4.12 0.10 -0.73
N HIS A 88 3.83 1.41 -0.69
CA HIS A 88 4.88 2.44 -0.68
C HIS A 88 5.75 2.38 0.57
N THR A 89 5.16 2.19 1.75
CA THR A 89 5.91 2.07 3.01
C THR A 89 6.93 0.94 2.94
N MET A 90 6.50 -0.24 2.47
CA MET A 90 7.38 -1.39 2.30
C MET A 90 8.47 -1.13 1.26
N GLY A 91 8.12 -0.57 0.10
CA GLY A 91 9.12 -0.20 -0.92
C GLY A 91 10.19 0.74 -0.37
N ARG A 92 9.80 1.76 0.41
CA ARG A 92 10.73 2.70 1.06
C ARG A 92 11.57 2.07 2.18
N ILE A 93 11.02 1.12 2.95
CA ILE A 93 11.78 0.37 3.94
C ILE A 93 12.85 -0.47 3.25
N LEU A 94 12.49 -1.16 2.16
CA LEU A 94 13.41 -1.99 1.39
C LEU A 94 14.49 -1.15 0.68
N GLU A 95 14.13 0.03 0.18
CA GLU A 95 15.09 1.03 -0.33
C GLU A 95 16.09 1.43 0.77
N LYS A 96 15.60 1.73 1.98
CA LYS A 96 16.46 2.06 3.14
C LYS A 96 17.32 0.90 3.62
N LEU A 97 16.87 -0.34 3.41
CA LEU A 97 17.65 -1.55 3.66
C LEU A 97 18.77 -1.74 2.61
N GLN A 98 18.76 -0.98 1.52
CA GLN A 98 19.73 -1.04 0.43
C GLN A 98 19.79 -2.45 -0.19
N LEU A 99 18.62 -2.96 -0.60
CA LEU A 99 18.57 -4.25 -1.29
C LEU A 99 19.34 -4.19 -2.61
N ASP A 100 20.21 -5.17 -2.82
CA ASP A 100 20.97 -5.37 -4.05
C ASP A 100 20.69 -6.74 -4.67
N SER A 101 20.70 -6.79 -6.00
CA SER A 101 20.58 -8.05 -6.72
C SER A 101 21.77 -8.99 -6.44
N THR A 102 21.50 -10.29 -6.36
CA THR A 102 22.50 -11.33 -6.10
C THR A 102 22.49 -12.40 -7.18
N GLN A 103 23.52 -13.26 -7.19
CA GLN A 103 23.59 -14.42 -8.11
C GLN A 103 22.57 -15.53 -7.79
N ILE A 104 21.91 -15.47 -6.63
CA ILE A 104 21.00 -16.51 -6.13
C ILE A 104 19.60 -15.96 -5.84
N ASN A 105 19.19 -14.92 -6.57
CA ASN A 105 17.87 -14.34 -6.41
C ASN A 105 16.76 -15.38 -6.57
N THR A 106 15.82 -15.38 -5.63
CA THR A 106 14.56 -16.10 -5.80
C THR A 106 13.58 -15.23 -6.57
N LYS A 107 12.55 -15.83 -7.17
CA LYS A 107 11.46 -15.07 -7.83
C LYS A 107 10.73 -14.12 -6.88
N GLY A 108 10.59 -14.52 -5.61
CA GLY A 108 10.05 -13.64 -4.59
C GLY A 108 10.94 -12.42 -4.36
N TYR A 109 12.26 -12.62 -4.29
CA TYR A 109 13.21 -11.51 -4.12
C TYR A 109 13.26 -10.58 -5.33
N GLU A 110 13.20 -11.10 -6.56
CA GLU A 110 13.07 -10.28 -7.77
C GLU A 110 11.83 -9.37 -7.72
N THR A 111 10.73 -9.83 -7.11
CA THR A 111 9.51 -9.03 -6.94
C THR A 111 9.71 -7.90 -5.93
N LEU A 112 10.52 -8.12 -4.88
CA LEU A 112 10.88 -7.08 -3.91
C LEU A 112 11.79 -6.02 -4.53
N LEU A 113 12.75 -6.41 -5.37
CA LEU A 113 13.59 -5.46 -6.12
C LEU A 113 12.73 -4.60 -7.05
N ASN A 114 11.81 -5.23 -7.81
CA ASN A 114 10.86 -4.50 -8.65
C ASN A 114 9.96 -3.56 -7.83
N LEU A 115 9.57 -3.92 -6.61
CA LEU A 115 8.81 -3.04 -5.73
C LEU A 115 9.61 -1.79 -5.32
N VAL A 116 10.90 -1.95 -5.00
CA VAL A 116 11.79 -0.82 -4.71
C VAL A 116 11.86 0.09 -5.92
N GLU A 117 12.15 -0.43 -7.12
CA GLU A 117 12.22 0.36 -8.35
C GLU A 117 10.94 1.14 -8.63
N ASN A 118 9.77 0.48 -8.51
CA ASN A 118 8.47 1.09 -8.77
C ASN A 118 8.07 2.16 -7.73
N THR A 119 8.59 2.10 -6.51
CA THR A 119 8.24 3.05 -5.44
C THR A 119 9.29 4.15 -5.27
N ALA A 120 10.53 3.91 -5.70
CA ALA A 120 11.62 4.86 -5.70
C ALA A 120 11.48 5.92 -6.80
N SER A 121 10.80 5.59 -7.90
CA SER A 121 10.49 6.53 -9.00
C SER A 121 9.54 7.65 -8.58
N ASP A 122 8.71 7.41 -7.56
CA ASP A 122 7.84 8.43 -6.98
C ASP A 122 8.61 9.37 -6.05
N SER A 123 8.12 10.60 -5.89
CA SER A 123 8.74 11.57 -4.97
C SER A 123 8.45 11.21 -3.51
N PHE A 124 9.35 11.65 -2.61
CA PHE A 124 9.07 11.53 -1.17
C PHE A 124 7.84 12.34 -0.77
N ASP A 125 7.60 13.50 -1.40
CA ASP A 125 6.41 14.33 -1.15
C ASP A 125 5.10 13.59 -1.47
N LEU A 126 5.08 12.76 -2.52
CA LEU A 126 3.92 11.92 -2.83
C LEU A 126 3.65 10.95 -1.68
N TYR A 127 4.67 10.22 -1.25
CA TYR A 127 4.56 9.27 -0.13
C TYR A 127 4.15 9.97 1.17
N TYR A 128 4.77 11.10 1.48
CA TYR A 128 4.43 11.89 2.66
C TYR A 128 2.98 12.39 2.60
N GLY A 129 2.48 12.75 1.42
CA GLY A 129 1.08 13.09 1.19
C GLY A 129 0.12 11.94 1.48
N LEU A 130 0.47 10.70 1.11
CA LEU A 130 -0.32 9.50 1.45
C LEU A 130 -0.48 9.33 2.96
N PHE A 131 0.55 9.65 3.73
CA PHE A 131 0.51 9.61 5.19
C PHE A 131 -0.28 10.79 5.77
N MET A 132 0.10 12.01 5.40
CA MET A 132 -0.43 13.24 6.02
C MET A 132 -1.90 13.49 5.73
N TYR A 133 -2.37 13.13 4.54
CA TYR A 133 -3.72 13.48 4.08
C TYR A 133 -4.71 12.33 4.13
N ASN A 134 -4.28 11.16 4.62
CA ASN A 134 -5.12 10.01 4.88
C ASN A 134 -5.11 9.66 6.37
N LYS A 135 -6.20 9.99 7.07
CA LYS A 135 -6.34 9.74 8.52
C LYS A 135 -6.19 8.26 8.93
N ASN A 136 -6.35 7.32 7.99
CA ASN A 136 -6.24 5.89 8.27
C ASN A 136 -4.79 5.38 8.13
N ALA A 137 -3.85 6.19 7.61
CA ALA A 137 -2.49 5.76 7.34
C ALA A 137 -1.71 5.44 8.62
N MET A 138 -1.90 6.24 9.69
CA MET A 138 -1.23 6.01 10.98
C MET A 138 -1.57 4.64 11.56
N GLU A 139 -2.85 4.25 11.54
CA GLU A 139 -3.29 2.92 11.99
C GLU A 139 -2.59 1.81 11.21
N GLN A 140 -2.44 1.94 9.89
CA GLN A 140 -1.75 0.92 9.09
C GLN A 140 -0.25 0.86 9.38
N LEU A 141 0.39 2.00 9.66
CA LEU A 141 1.79 2.05 10.05
C LEU A 141 2.03 1.38 11.41
N GLU A 142 1.17 1.64 12.40
CA GLU A 142 1.23 0.98 13.71
C GLU A 142 0.99 -0.53 13.60
N ARG A 143 0.02 -0.95 12.78
CA ARG A 143 -0.23 -2.38 12.51
C ARG A 143 0.97 -3.06 11.87
N LEU A 144 1.67 -2.37 10.96
CA LEU A 144 2.88 -2.89 10.33
C LEU A 144 4.02 -3.06 11.35
N ASP A 145 4.24 -2.08 12.21
CA ASP A 145 5.26 -2.13 13.27
C ASP A 145 4.98 -3.26 14.27
N LEU A 146 3.73 -3.37 14.74
CA LEU A 146 3.32 -4.46 15.63
C LEU A 146 3.50 -5.84 14.99
N ALA A 147 3.19 -5.99 13.69
CA ALA A 147 3.40 -7.23 12.97
C ALA A 147 4.88 -7.58 12.86
N PHE A 148 5.74 -6.60 12.60
CA PHE A 148 7.19 -6.78 12.54
C PHE A 148 7.77 -7.23 13.90
N GLU A 149 7.39 -6.54 14.98
CA GLU A 149 7.85 -6.89 16.33
C GLU A 149 7.29 -8.24 16.81
N ALA A 150 6.06 -8.60 16.43
CA ALA A 150 5.50 -9.93 16.72
C ALA A 150 6.32 -11.03 16.04
N LEU A 151 6.62 -10.89 14.75
CA LEU A 151 7.43 -11.85 13.99
C LEU A 151 8.85 -11.98 14.57
N LYS A 152 9.47 -10.85 14.92
CA LYS A 152 10.78 -10.84 15.57
C LYS A 152 10.78 -11.62 16.88
N LYS A 153 9.77 -11.39 17.74
CA LYS A 153 9.62 -12.13 19.01
C LYS A 153 9.43 -13.62 18.79
N GLU A 154 8.65 -14.01 17.80
CA GLU A 154 8.46 -15.41 17.44
C GLU A 154 9.80 -16.09 17.07
N LEU A 155 10.60 -15.45 16.22
CA LEU A 155 11.92 -15.96 15.82
C LEU A 155 12.88 -16.13 17.01
N PHE A 156 12.98 -15.12 17.87
CA PHE A 156 13.84 -15.19 19.06
C PHE A 156 13.32 -16.18 20.09
N GLY A 157 12.00 -16.32 20.24
CA GLY A 157 11.38 -17.31 21.11
C GLY A 157 11.80 -18.74 20.75
N HIS A 158 11.72 -19.09 19.46
CA HIS A 158 12.16 -20.39 18.96
C HIS A 158 13.67 -20.61 19.17
N LEU A 159 14.49 -19.58 18.93
CA LEU A 159 15.93 -19.66 19.16
C LEU A 159 16.26 -19.96 20.64
N HIS A 160 15.60 -19.28 21.58
CA HIS A 160 15.78 -19.53 23.01
C HIS A 160 15.36 -20.94 23.41
N GLU A 161 14.29 -21.49 22.83
CA GLU A 161 13.86 -22.86 23.10
C GLU A 161 14.88 -23.89 22.60
N VAL A 162 15.40 -23.72 21.38
CA VAL A 162 16.43 -24.58 20.81
C VAL A 162 17.70 -24.55 21.67
N LEU A 163 18.16 -23.35 22.05
CA LEU A 163 19.34 -23.19 22.93
C LEU A 163 19.11 -23.82 24.30
N ARG A 164 17.93 -23.64 24.90
CA ARG A 164 17.58 -24.26 26.19
C ARG A 164 17.60 -25.78 26.10
N LYS A 165 17.03 -26.37 25.04
CA LYS A 165 17.07 -27.83 24.82
C LYS A 165 18.50 -28.35 24.62
N GLN A 166 19.35 -27.61 23.92
CA GLN A 166 20.76 -28.00 23.73
C GLN A 166 21.59 -27.89 25.01
N LEU A 167 21.37 -26.85 25.83
CA LEU A 167 22.12 -26.60 27.07
C LEU A 167 21.67 -27.52 28.21
N PHE A 168 20.37 -27.71 28.39
CA PHE A 168 19.83 -28.49 29.52
C PHE A 168 19.48 -29.94 29.16
N GLY A 169 19.19 -30.25 27.88
CA GLY A 169 18.97 -31.63 27.43
C GLY A 169 20.24 -32.49 27.43
N LYS A 170 21.44 -31.88 27.33
CA LYS A 170 22.72 -32.58 27.55
C LYS A 170 22.98 -32.91 29.02
N SER A 171 22.45 -32.11 29.94
CA SER A 171 22.65 -32.31 31.39
C SER A 171 21.83 -33.48 31.94
N GLU A 172 20.67 -33.79 31.35
CA GLU A 172 19.84 -34.94 31.76
C GLU A 172 20.31 -36.27 31.17
N ALA A 173 21.00 -36.26 30.02
CA ALA A 173 21.61 -37.45 29.43
C ALA A 173 22.87 -37.90 30.20
N GLY A 174 23.73 -36.95 30.63
CA GLY A 174 24.94 -37.27 31.40
C GLY A 174 24.68 -37.73 32.85
N ALA A 175 23.53 -37.37 33.44
CA ALA A 175 23.17 -37.79 34.79
C ALA A 175 22.69 -39.26 34.87
N ARG A 176 22.35 -39.89 33.74
CA ARG A 176 21.90 -41.30 33.67
C ARG A 176 23.03 -42.30 33.41
N GLU A 177 24.23 -41.84 33.05
CA GLU A 177 25.41 -42.70 32.82
C GLU A 177 26.27 -42.93 34.08
N PHE A 178 26.05 -42.18 35.16
CA PHE A 178 26.84 -42.29 36.41
C PHE A 178 26.16 -43.11 37.53
N THR A 179 25.09 -43.84 37.22
CA THR A 179 24.33 -44.66 38.21
C THR A 179 24.26 -46.16 37.88
N GLN A 180 25.21 -46.70 37.11
CA GLN A 180 25.44 -48.16 37.02
C GLN A 180 26.73 -48.58 37.71
#